data_AF-A0A4Y2UTA9-F1
#
_entry.id   AF-A0A4Y2UTA9-F1
#
_cell.length_a   1.000
_cell.length_b   1.000
_cell.length_c   1.000
_cell.angle_alpha   90.00
_cell.angle_beta   90.00
_cell.angle_gamma   90.00
#
_symmetry.space_group_name_H-M   'P 1'
#
loop_
_entity.id
_entity.type
_entity.pdbx_description
1 polymer ?
#
loop_
_entity_poly.entity_id
_entity_poly.type
_entity_poly.pdbx_seq_one_letter_code
_entity_poly.pdbx_strand_id
1 'polypeptide(L)'
;HHDAEDQRDVRGFEAAGSYVRNITYKNATEAHLMALIDLSFSCQQFIRWACRGSMFGFWYHPNHNSWWVGRYWKDQYYWGGAETDSRSCGCHPYCHPTNRNSTCNCDDNDKLKWREDSGLLLDSSRLPVLQLRFGDNGDPSEAGQHTLGPLICRATGHRDIFMGVYKAPVTLTTPGYEIGKYPPPFHRYTWSVKIPEGETMELVFPDYDVVHYGSYNAVPGCRSVVTVRAEEENAQETVLIRRQKSPPYYASEGSETTVNITLTTCNQHPEVPLGRGFKAYVRRTECGGCNPGLGLNEGRTYCSGVCGIIASEEYPFPPNYYFSTEVYYFSHSDYNHTWVLHVPQHYVVELEFSDFDVPAIPGSRNCTAESGVLWIYSREGTRKQDLIGGFCNLNREGIVYSTTNIMTLVFATRWRKVGNGRGFYAVYRGVHKPTHKRLGVTPHLPNVAEGKPTKQSSTMDGRNAHLGVDGSTSYGAGTCTATDFERDPWWQVNLHKRFLIHGFELYSAKSASKVCFLFT
;
A
#
# COMPACT_ATOMS: atom_id res chain seq x y z
N HIS A 1 34.72 -7.06 -14.40
CA HIS A 1 34.51 -6.14 -15.53
C HIS A 1 34.37 -6.92 -16.84
N HIS A 2 33.57 -6.40 -17.78
CA HIS A 2 33.38 -6.94 -19.12
C HIS A 2 33.61 -5.86 -20.20
N ASP A 3 33.44 -6.20 -21.47
CA ASP A 3 33.70 -5.34 -22.63
C ASP A 3 32.50 -4.45 -23.05
N ALA A 4 31.47 -4.34 -22.20
CA ALA A 4 30.18 -3.73 -22.55
C ALA A 4 29.62 -2.83 -21.45
N GLU A 5 30.50 -2.22 -20.65
CA GLU A 5 30.11 -1.29 -19.58
C GLU A 5 29.79 0.12 -20.11
N ASP A 6 30.33 0.49 -21.27
CA ASP A 6 30.00 1.74 -21.95
C ASP A 6 28.61 1.69 -22.60
N GLN A 7 27.89 2.82 -22.56
CA GLN A 7 26.61 3.00 -23.24
C GLN A 7 26.76 2.81 -24.75
N ARG A 8 25.80 2.11 -25.38
CA ARG A 8 25.79 1.89 -26.84
C ARG A 8 24.42 2.14 -27.46
N ASP A 9 24.44 2.81 -28.60
CA ASP A 9 23.27 3.03 -29.46
C ASP A 9 22.90 1.79 -30.28
N VAL A 10 21.60 1.59 -30.49
CA VAL A 10 21.00 0.52 -31.29
C VAL A 10 20.00 1.15 -32.26
N ARG A 11 20.21 0.93 -33.57
CA ARG A 11 19.34 1.37 -34.67
C ARG A 11 19.46 0.42 -35.86
N GLY A 12 18.40 0.29 -36.66
CA GLY A 12 18.34 -0.53 -37.86
C GLY A 12 18.01 -2.01 -37.63
N PHE A 13 17.45 -2.36 -36.47
CA PHE A 13 17.20 -3.74 -36.05
C PHE A 13 15.70 -3.98 -35.82
N GLU A 14 14.97 -4.27 -36.90
CA GLU A 14 13.51 -4.44 -36.85
C GLU A 14 13.10 -5.76 -36.18
N ALA A 15 13.66 -6.89 -36.64
CA ALA A 15 13.27 -8.21 -36.16
C ALA A 15 13.62 -8.40 -34.68
N ALA A 16 12.80 -9.18 -33.97
CA ALA A 16 12.98 -9.53 -32.57
C ALA A 16 14.39 -10.06 -32.29
N GLY A 17 15.08 -9.45 -31.32
CA GLY A 17 16.44 -9.82 -30.91
C GLY A 17 17.48 -9.84 -32.02
N SER A 18 17.26 -9.10 -33.11
CA SER A 18 18.17 -9.04 -34.26
C SER A 18 19.45 -8.27 -33.97
N TYR A 19 19.39 -7.27 -33.06
CA TYR A 19 20.60 -6.75 -32.45
C TYR A 19 21.13 -7.76 -31.44
N VAL A 20 22.40 -8.12 -31.55
CA VAL A 20 23.06 -9.07 -30.64
C VAL A 20 24.35 -8.47 -30.10
N ARG A 21 24.43 -8.33 -28.77
CA ARG A 21 25.68 -7.96 -28.08
C ARG A 21 26.12 -9.07 -27.14
N ASN A 22 27.16 -9.79 -27.55
CA ASN A 22 27.86 -10.75 -26.68
C ASN A 22 28.64 -10.01 -25.60
N ILE A 23 28.60 -10.53 -24.37
CA ILE A 23 29.30 -9.97 -23.22
C ILE A 23 30.52 -10.84 -22.91
N THR A 24 31.71 -10.25 -22.97
CA THR A 24 32.97 -10.92 -22.68
C THR A 24 33.55 -10.42 -21.36
N TYR A 25 33.53 -11.28 -20.34
CA TYR A 25 34.14 -10.99 -19.04
C TYR A 25 35.65 -11.17 -19.14
N LYS A 26 36.40 -10.09 -18.89
CA LYS A 26 37.86 -10.08 -19.05
C LYS A 26 38.50 -11.01 -18.00
N ASN A 27 39.47 -11.81 -18.41
CA ASN A 27 40.27 -12.70 -17.55
C ASN A 27 39.49 -13.79 -16.78
N ALA A 28 38.26 -14.11 -17.18
CA ALA A 28 37.46 -15.18 -16.58
C ALA A 28 36.77 -16.01 -17.65
N THR A 29 36.76 -17.34 -17.47
CA THR A 29 35.93 -18.23 -18.28
C THR A 29 34.50 -18.24 -17.75
N GLU A 30 33.54 -18.69 -18.55
CA GLU A 30 32.15 -18.87 -18.10
C GLU A 30 32.10 -19.76 -16.84
N ALA A 31 32.86 -20.85 -16.82
CA ALA A 31 32.96 -21.75 -15.66
C ALA A 31 33.49 -21.04 -14.39
N HIS A 32 34.48 -20.16 -14.52
CA HIS A 32 34.96 -19.35 -13.39
C HIS A 32 33.87 -18.41 -12.85
N LEU A 33 33.09 -17.78 -13.73
CA LEU A 33 31.97 -16.91 -13.32
C LEU A 33 30.90 -17.71 -12.58
N MET A 34 30.54 -18.88 -13.11
CA MET A 34 29.53 -19.75 -12.51
C MET A 34 29.92 -20.17 -11.10
N ALA A 35 31.16 -20.65 -10.93
CA ALA A 35 31.70 -21.02 -9.62
C ALA A 35 31.75 -19.83 -8.64
N LEU A 36 32.15 -18.64 -9.11
CA LEU A 36 32.16 -17.44 -8.28
C LEU A 36 30.75 -17.08 -7.78
N ILE A 37 29.75 -17.13 -8.66
CA ILE A 37 28.36 -16.82 -8.31
C ILE A 37 27.82 -17.85 -7.32
N ASP A 38 28.07 -19.15 -7.55
CA ASP A 38 27.56 -20.23 -6.69
C ASP A 38 28.18 -20.22 -5.28
N LEU A 39 29.40 -19.72 -5.14
CA LEU A 39 30.07 -19.54 -3.85
C LEU A 39 29.72 -18.22 -3.16
N SER A 40 29.02 -17.31 -3.84
CA SER A 40 28.69 -15.99 -3.32
C SER A 40 27.35 -16.00 -2.58
N PHE A 41 27.23 -15.18 -1.54
CA PHE A 41 25.98 -14.98 -0.80
C PHE A 41 24.92 -14.26 -1.66
N SER A 42 25.35 -13.29 -2.46
CA SER A 42 24.50 -12.53 -3.37
C SER A 42 25.35 -11.94 -4.49
N CYS A 43 24.81 -11.92 -5.71
CA CYS A 43 25.38 -11.19 -6.84
C CYS A 43 24.38 -10.18 -7.38
N GLN A 44 24.89 -9.07 -7.91
CA GLN A 44 24.11 -8.05 -8.58
C GLN A 44 24.74 -7.67 -9.91
N GLN A 45 23.90 -7.29 -10.86
CA GLN A 45 24.33 -6.64 -12.10
C GLN A 45 23.31 -5.58 -12.49
N PHE A 46 23.77 -4.35 -12.75
CA PHE A 46 22.89 -3.27 -13.19
C PHE A 46 22.64 -3.39 -14.69
N ILE A 47 21.40 -3.18 -15.12
CA ILE A 47 21.00 -3.20 -16.53
C ILE A 47 20.06 -2.03 -16.82
N ARG A 48 20.27 -1.38 -17.96
CA ARG A 48 19.53 -0.20 -18.40
C ARG A 48 19.22 -0.29 -19.89
N TRP A 49 17.99 0.05 -20.24
CA TRP A 49 17.53 0.24 -21.61
C TRP A 49 16.75 1.55 -21.70
N ALA A 50 17.29 2.50 -22.44
CA ALA A 50 16.56 3.67 -22.88
C ALA A 50 16.08 3.44 -24.31
N CYS A 51 14.84 3.82 -24.59
CA CYS A 51 14.13 3.44 -25.79
C CYS A 51 13.30 4.61 -26.33
N ARG A 52 13.18 4.67 -27.65
CA ARG A 52 12.29 5.56 -28.38
C ARG A 52 11.69 4.73 -29.50
N GLY A 53 10.41 4.39 -29.36
CA GLY A 53 9.69 3.52 -30.30
C GLY A 53 10.13 2.05 -30.30
N SER A 54 10.79 1.57 -29.24
CA SER A 54 11.31 0.20 -29.15
C SER A 54 10.79 -0.51 -27.92
N MET A 55 10.35 -1.75 -28.10
CA MET A 55 9.65 -2.54 -27.09
C MET A 55 10.48 -3.71 -26.54
N PHE A 56 10.09 -4.18 -25.35
CA PHE A 56 10.46 -5.50 -24.84
C PHE A 56 9.46 -6.57 -25.29
N GLY A 57 8.16 -6.28 -25.19
CA GLY A 57 7.08 -7.20 -25.55
C GLY A 57 6.75 -8.26 -24.50
N PHE A 58 7.12 -8.06 -23.22
CA PHE A 58 6.93 -9.08 -22.18
C PHE A 58 5.45 -9.41 -21.88
N TRP A 59 4.52 -8.48 -22.11
CA TRP A 59 3.09 -8.71 -21.86
C TRP A 59 2.41 -9.64 -22.88
N TYR A 60 2.98 -9.84 -24.09
CA TYR A 60 2.31 -10.52 -25.21
C TYR A 60 3.08 -11.78 -25.58
N HIS A 61 2.71 -12.90 -24.98
CA HIS A 61 3.28 -14.17 -25.40
C HIS A 61 2.68 -14.60 -26.75
N PRO A 62 3.49 -14.97 -27.77
CA PRO A 62 4.94 -15.23 -27.75
C PRO A 62 5.82 -14.11 -28.36
N ASN A 63 5.28 -12.93 -28.68
CA ASN A 63 5.99 -11.90 -29.46
C ASN A 63 6.84 -10.98 -28.57
N HIS A 64 8.02 -11.46 -28.20
CA HIS A 64 9.04 -10.67 -27.51
C HIS A 64 9.94 -9.98 -28.54
N ASN A 65 10.31 -8.73 -28.30
CA ASN A 65 11.19 -7.94 -29.17
C ASN A 65 12.62 -7.86 -28.61
N SER A 66 12.75 -7.74 -27.29
CA SER A 66 14.03 -7.50 -26.61
C SER A 66 14.12 -8.28 -25.30
N TRP A 67 15.30 -8.85 -25.00
CA TRP A 67 15.56 -9.63 -23.79
C TRP A 67 17.07 -9.72 -23.51
N TRP A 68 17.42 -10.24 -22.33
CA TRP A 68 18.80 -10.59 -22.02
C TRP A 68 18.95 -12.10 -21.91
N VAL A 69 20.16 -12.59 -22.15
CA VAL A 69 20.49 -14.02 -22.04
C VAL A 69 21.38 -14.19 -20.83
N GLY A 70 20.94 -15.03 -19.91
CA GLY A 70 21.63 -15.31 -18.67
C GLY A 70 22.45 -16.59 -18.71
N ARG A 71 22.75 -17.06 -17.51
CA ARG A 71 23.41 -18.34 -17.22
C ARG A 71 22.84 -19.49 -18.04
N TYR A 72 23.73 -20.37 -18.53
CA TYR A 72 23.40 -21.50 -19.39
C TYR A 72 22.71 -21.09 -20.70
N TRP A 73 22.99 -19.88 -21.19
CA TRP A 73 22.42 -19.34 -22.42
C TRP A 73 20.89 -19.32 -22.46
N LYS A 74 20.27 -19.13 -21.29
CA LYS A 74 18.81 -19.06 -21.16
C LYS A 74 18.30 -17.64 -21.35
N ASP A 75 17.34 -17.48 -22.24
CA ASP A 75 16.60 -16.23 -22.43
C ASP A 75 15.84 -15.85 -21.15
N GLN A 76 15.92 -14.57 -20.79
CA GLN A 76 15.26 -14.00 -19.62
C GLN A 76 14.29 -12.90 -20.04
N TYR A 77 13.01 -13.11 -19.75
CA TYR A 77 11.93 -12.20 -20.14
C TYR A 77 11.48 -11.34 -18.95
N TYR A 78 12.42 -10.67 -18.30
CA TYR A 78 12.16 -9.66 -17.27
C TYR A 78 13.32 -8.67 -17.26
N TRP A 79 13.11 -7.46 -16.74
CA TRP A 79 14.13 -6.41 -16.73
C TRP A 79 14.56 -5.99 -15.33
N GLY A 80 15.60 -5.14 -15.26
CA GLY A 80 16.18 -4.65 -14.01
C GLY A 80 15.13 -4.19 -12.99
N GLY A 81 15.30 -4.61 -11.74
CA GLY A 81 14.39 -4.33 -10.63
C GLY A 81 13.15 -5.24 -10.56
N ALA A 82 12.74 -5.90 -11.65
CA ALA A 82 11.59 -6.80 -11.63
C ALA A 82 11.90 -8.10 -10.87
N GLU A 83 10.87 -8.79 -10.37
CA GLU A 83 11.04 -10.15 -9.85
C GLU A 83 11.42 -11.10 -11.00
N THR A 84 12.20 -12.13 -10.68
CA THR A 84 12.56 -13.20 -11.60
C THR A 84 11.34 -13.79 -12.28
N ASP A 85 11.44 -13.99 -13.60
CA ASP A 85 10.42 -14.57 -14.46
C ASP A 85 9.10 -13.78 -14.56
N SER A 86 9.00 -12.59 -13.93
CA SER A 86 7.75 -11.82 -13.79
C SER A 86 7.14 -11.28 -15.08
N ARG A 87 7.86 -11.30 -16.20
CA ARG A 87 7.44 -10.69 -17.47
C ARG A 87 7.11 -9.20 -17.32
N SER A 88 7.91 -8.51 -16.53
CA SER A 88 7.74 -7.09 -16.22
C SER A 88 9.08 -6.39 -16.00
N CYS A 89 9.01 -5.08 -15.76
CA CYS A 89 10.15 -4.23 -15.42
C CYS A 89 10.05 -3.71 -13.99
N GLY A 90 11.16 -3.22 -13.43
CA GLY A 90 11.24 -2.76 -12.04
C GLY A 90 10.28 -1.62 -11.67
N CYS A 91 9.79 -0.87 -12.66
CA CYS A 91 8.78 0.17 -12.43
C CYS A 91 7.40 -0.39 -12.08
N HIS A 92 7.06 -1.62 -12.49
CA HIS A 92 5.71 -2.17 -12.34
C HIS A 92 5.33 -2.33 -10.85
N PRO A 93 4.11 -1.94 -10.41
CA PRO A 93 2.96 -1.43 -11.19
C PRO A 93 2.93 0.09 -11.38
N TYR A 94 3.98 0.81 -10.98
CA TYR A 94 4.08 2.27 -10.99
C TYR A 94 4.86 2.82 -12.19
N CYS A 95 4.84 2.09 -13.30
CA CYS A 95 5.40 2.59 -14.56
C CYS A 95 4.65 3.86 -15.00
N HIS A 96 5.28 4.66 -15.86
CA HIS A 96 4.60 5.82 -16.44
C HIS A 96 3.29 5.38 -17.10
N PRO A 97 2.21 6.18 -17.01
CA PRO A 97 0.98 5.87 -17.74
C PRO A 97 1.29 5.74 -19.24
N THR A 98 1.10 4.55 -19.79
CA THR A 98 1.30 4.24 -21.21
C THR A 98 -0.04 4.01 -21.89
N ASN A 99 -0.11 4.25 -23.20
CA ASN A 99 -1.35 4.04 -23.96
C ASN A 99 -1.81 2.58 -24.00
N ARG A 100 -0.91 1.65 -23.64
CA ARG A 100 -1.09 0.21 -23.74
C ARG A 100 -1.16 -0.50 -22.38
N ASN A 101 -1.20 0.25 -21.27
CA ASN A 101 -1.23 -0.26 -19.90
C ASN A 101 -0.11 -1.28 -19.62
N SER A 102 1.14 -0.83 -19.80
CA SER A 102 2.31 -1.70 -19.81
C SER A 102 2.87 -2.11 -18.45
N THR A 103 3.51 -3.27 -18.43
CA THR A 103 4.39 -3.72 -17.35
C THR A 103 5.80 -3.12 -17.41
N CYS A 104 6.12 -2.35 -18.46
CA CYS A 104 7.41 -1.68 -18.71
C CYS A 104 7.22 -0.32 -19.37
N ASN A 105 8.09 0.66 -19.07
CA ASN A 105 8.00 1.98 -19.69
C ASN A 105 8.27 1.95 -21.20
N CYS A 106 9.20 1.12 -21.66
CA CYS A 106 9.59 1.03 -23.07
C CYS A 106 8.52 0.43 -23.99
N ASP A 107 7.63 -0.38 -23.43
CA ASP A 107 6.53 -1.00 -24.16
C ASP A 107 5.41 0.01 -24.56
N ASP A 108 5.51 1.28 -24.15
CA ASP A 108 4.65 2.37 -24.70
C ASP A 108 4.80 2.49 -26.23
N ASN A 109 5.97 2.12 -26.77
CA ASN A 109 6.35 2.32 -28.18
C ASN A 109 6.16 3.78 -28.62
N ASP A 110 6.61 4.73 -27.77
CA ASP A 110 6.56 6.16 -28.07
C ASP A 110 7.74 6.54 -28.97
N LYS A 111 7.44 6.83 -30.25
CA LYS A 111 8.43 7.23 -31.26
C LYS A 111 8.94 8.67 -31.08
N LEU A 112 8.28 9.47 -30.24
CA LEU A 112 8.60 10.90 -30.04
C LEU A 112 9.40 11.14 -28.76
N LYS A 113 9.17 10.36 -27.71
CA LYS A 113 9.80 10.54 -26.40
C LYS A 113 10.69 9.38 -26.03
N TRP A 114 11.80 9.70 -25.38
CA TRP A 114 12.63 8.69 -24.73
C TRP A 114 11.95 8.21 -23.45
N ARG A 115 11.92 6.89 -23.28
CA ARG A 115 11.57 6.18 -22.05
C ARG A 115 12.76 5.37 -21.59
N GLU A 116 12.68 4.87 -20.36
CA GLU A 116 13.75 4.08 -19.77
C GLU A 116 13.18 3.04 -18.82
N ASP A 117 13.74 1.83 -18.90
CA ASP A 117 13.64 0.82 -17.86
C ASP A 117 15.06 0.43 -17.42
N SER A 118 15.32 0.54 -16.12
CA SER A 118 16.62 0.25 -15.52
C SER A 118 16.47 -0.33 -14.12
N GLY A 119 17.50 -1.02 -13.65
CA GLY A 119 17.53 -1.56 -12.29
C GLY A 119 18.54 -2.69 -12.10
N LEU A 120 18.50 -3.30 -10.92
CA LEU A 120 19.37 -4.41 -10.58
C LEU A 120 18.75 -5.76 -10.96
N LEU A 121 19.55 -6.61 -11.58
CA LEU A 121 19.34 -8.06 -11.66
C LEU A 121 20.02 -8.67 -10.43
N LEU A 122 19.26 -9.39 -9.61
CA LEU A 122 19.73 -9.90 -8.31
C LEU A 122 19.64 -11.43 -8.16
N ASP A 123 18.97 -12.10 -9.10
CA ASP A 123 18.84 -13.55 -9.07
C ASP A 123 20.13 -14.22 -9.54
N SER A 124 20.86 -14.77 -8.57
CA SER A 124 22.13 -15.45 -8.80
C SER A 124 21.97 -16.75 -9.60
N SER A 125 20.77 -17.32 -9.67
CA SER A 125 20.48 -18.47 -10.54
C SER A 125 20.41 -18.09 -12.03
N ARG A 126 20.18 -16.81 -12.34
CA ARG A 126 20.07 -16.28 -13.71
C ARG A 126 21.30 -15.52 -14.16
N LEU A 127 22.01 -14.88 -13.23
CA LEU A 127 23.26 -14.18 -13.50
C LEU A 127 24.40 -15.16 -13.86
N PRO A 128 25.38 -14.72 -14.66
CA PRO A 128 25.59 -13.35 -15.15
C PRO A 128 24.87 -13.09 -16.49
N VAL A 129 24.79 -11.82 -16.90
CA VAL A 129 24.34 -11.47 -18.26
C VAL A 129 25.42 -11.86 -19.27
N LEU A 130 25.10 -12.76 -20.20
CA LEU A 130 26.01 -13.26 -21.25
C LEU A 130 25.75 -12.60 -22.61
N GLN A 131 24.53 -12.14 -22.87
CA GLN A 131 24.16 -11.50 -24.13
C GLN A 131 22.99 -10.53 -23.94
N LEU A 132 22.98 -9.44 -24.71
CA LEU A 132 21.84 -8.54 -24.82
C LEU A 132 21.25 -8.62 -26.22
N ARG A 133 19.92 -8.67 -26.31
CA ARG A 133 19.17 -8.78 -27.56
C ARG A 133 18.10 -7.71 -27.64
N PHE A 134 18.10 -6.95 -28.72
CA PHE A 134 17.13 -5.88 -28.95
C PHE A 134 16.54 -5.96 -30.36
N GLY A 135 15.29 -5.50 -30.51
CA GLY A 135 14.55 -5.40 -31.77
C GLY A 135 13.54 -4.25 -31.69
N ASP A 136 12.69 -4.10 -32.71
CA ASP A 136 11.78 -2.92 -32.84
C ASP A 136 12.58 -1.61 -32.88
N ASN A 137 13.63 -1.61 -33.70
CA ASN A 137 14.52 -0.46 -33.92
C ASN A 137 14.73 -0.20 -35.42
N GLY A 138 13.81 -0.61 -36.30
CA GLY A 138 13.97 -0.54 -37.75
C GLY A 138 13.50 0.77 -38.38
N ASP A 139 12.54 1.46 -37.76
CA ASP A 139 12.01 2.72 -38.27
C ASP A 139 13.01 3.88 -38.06
N PRO A 140 13.10 4.87 -38.96
CA PRO A 140 13.97 6.05 -38.78
C PRO A 140 13.74 6.84 -37.48
N SER A 141 12.52 6.80 -36.94
CA SER A 141 12.16 7.42 -35.67
C SER A 141 12.50 6.56 -34.45
N GLU A 142 12.84 5.29 -34.64
CA GLU A 142 13.17 4.37 -33.56
C GLU A 142 14.64 4.44 -33.17
N ALA A 143 14.89 4.32 -31.87
CA ALA A 143 16.24 4.27 -31.32
C ALA A 143 16.24 3.57 -29.97
N GLY A 144 17.35 2.92 -29.65
CA GLY A 144 17.57 2.31 -28.35
C GLY A 144 18.99 2.53 -27.85
N GLN A 145 19.17 2.52 -26.54
CA GLN A 145 20.44 2.72 -25.85
C GLN A 145 20.53 1.77 -24.67
N HIS A 146 21.51 0.87 -24.68
CA HIS A 146 21.72 -0.06 -23.55
C HIS A 146 22.98 0.28 -22.77
N THR A 147 22.96 -0.10 -21.50
CA THR A 147 24.12 -0.06 -20.60
C THR A 147 24.04 -1.26 -19.66
N LEU A 148 25.16 -1.96 -19.46
CA LEU A 148 25.28 -3.10 -18.57
C LEU A 148 26.40 -2.85 -17.58
N GLY A 149 26.08 -2.78 -16.29
CA GLY A 149 27.06 -2.61 -15.24
C GLY A 149 27.87 -3.89 -14.97
N PRO A 150 28.98 -3.78 -14.21
CA PRO A 150 29.78 -4.94 -13.85
C PRO A 150 28.98 -5.94 -13.00
N LEU A 151 29.32 -7.22 -13.13
CA LEU A 151 28.90 -8.24 -12.16
C LEU A 151 29.63 -8.01 -10.83
N ILE A 152 28.87 -7.75 -9.77
CA ILE A 152 29.38 -7.54 -8.42
C ILE A 152 28.82 -8.64 -7.53
N CYS A 153 29.69 -9.49 -6.99
CA CYS A 153 29.32 -10.56 -6.08
C CYS A 153 29.88 -10.32 -4.68
N ARG A 154 29.12 -10.75 -3.67
CA ARG A 154 29.44 -10.60 -2.26
C ARG A 154 29.53 -11.96 -1.61
N ALA A 155 30.62 -12.21 -0.89
CA ALA A 155 30.83 -13.48 -0.18
C ALA A 155 30.07 -13.59 1.16
N THR A 156 29.75 -12.46 1.81
CA THR A 156 29.16 -12.44 3.15
C THR A 156 27.75 -11.88 3.17
N GLY A 157 26.93 -12.37 4.10
CA GLY A 157 25.55 -11.93 4.28
C GLY A 157 25.40 -10.62 5.05
N HIS A 158 24.21 -10.48 5.65
CA HIS A 158 23.84 -9.32 6.45
C HIS A 158 24.64 -9.24 7.75
N ARG A 159 25.07 -8.04 8.11
CA ARG A 159 25.60 -7.74 9.44
C ARG A 159 24.48 -7.29 10.36
N ASP A 160 24.31 -7.98 11.47
CA ASP A 160 23.31 -7.63 12.48
C ASP A 160 23.83 -6.49 13.36
N ILE A 161 22.99 -5.47 13.55
CA ILE A 161 23.27 -4.27 14.35
C ILE A 161 22.11 -4.08 15.32
N PHE A 162 22.40 -4.28 16.61
CA PHE A 162 21.44 -4.02 17.66
C PHE A 162 21.44 -2.52 18.01
N MET A 163 20.29 -1.87 17.82
CA MET A 163 20.11 -0.43 18.01
C MET A 163 19.79 -0.05 19.46
N GLY A 164 19.47 -1.03 20.31
CA GLY A 164 19.21 -0.83 21.73
C GLY A 164 17.82 -1.28 22.17
N VAL A 165 17.63 -1.22 23.50
CA VAL A 165 16.35 -1.46 24.17
C VAL A 165 15.73 -0.12 24.55
N TYR A 166 14.47 0.06 24.21
CA TYR A 166 13.69 1.28 24.45
C TYR A 166 12.44 0.93 25.26
N LYS A 167 11.89 1.91 25.96
CA LYS A 167 10.57 1.81 26.61
C LYS A 167 9.58 2.65 25.82
N ALA A 168 8.38 2.13 25.57
CA ALA A 168 7.31 2.90 24.96
C ALA A 168 6.77 3.98 25.93
N PRO A 169 6.28 5.13 25.44
CA PRO A 169 6.25 5.55 24.04
C PRO A 169 7.62 6.01 23.53
N VAL A 170 7.92 5.79 22.24
CA VAL A 170 9.21 6.12 21.63
C VAL A 170 9.08 6.48 20.15
N THR A 171 9.96 7.35 19.67
CA THR A 171 10.17 7.60 18.24
C THR A 171 11.44 6.89 17.78
N LEU A 172 11.35 6.12 16.71
CA LEU A 172 12.46 5.41 16.10
C LEU A 172 12.70 5.93 14.69
N THR A 173 13.96 6.10 14.31
CA THR A 173 14.36 6.52 12.96
C THR A 173 15.42 5.60 12.42
N THR A 174 15.41 5.45 11.09
CA THR A 174 16.47 4.75 10.37
C THR A 174 17.83 5.46 10.60
N PRO A 175 18.95 4.73 10.75
CA PRO A 175 20.26 5.36 10.86
C PRO A 175 20.56 6.26 9.65
N GLY A 176 20.87 7.53 9.91
CA GLY A 176 21.11 8.54 8.87
C GLY A 176 19.86 9.28 8.37
N TYR A 177 18.67 8.99 8.90
CA TYR A 177 17.40 9.62 8.52
C TYR A 177 17.45 11.15 8.59
N GLU A 178 17.97 11.72 9.69
CA GLU A 178 18.02 13.19 9.91
C GLU A 178 18.88 13.95 8.87
N ILE A 179 19.84 13.27 8.26
CA ILE A 179 20.73 13.84 7.24
C ILE A 179 20.39 13.34 5.82
N GLY A 180 19.24 12.65 5.65
CA GLY A 180 18.79 12.12 4.38
C GLY A 180 19.67 11.01 3.79
N LYS A 181 20.42 10.28 4.63
CA LYS A 181 21.33 9.22 4.20
C LYS A 181 20.77 7.84 4.52
N TYR A 182 20.49 7.05 3.47
CA TYR A 182 20.07 5.66 3.64
C TYR A 182 21.21 4.78 4.17
N PRO A 183 20.94 3.76 5.01
CA PRO A 183 21.98 2.89 5.54
C PRO A 183 22.67 2.06 4.44
N PRO A 184 23.94 1.66 4.66
CA PRO A 184 24.68 0.84 3.71
C PRO A 184 24.02 -0.53 3.45
N PRO A 185 24.30 -1.16 2.30
CA PRO A 185 23.71 -2.45 1.94
C PRO A 185 24.18 -3.58 2.89
N PHE A 186 23.39 -4.66 2.99
CA PHE A 186 23.63 -5.86 3.79
C PHE A 186 23.77 -5.61 5.30
N HIS A 187 22.82 -4.88 5.89
CA HIS A 187 22.72 -4.70 7.33
C HIS A 187 21.32 -5.02 7.84
N ARG A 188 21.23 -5.51 9.07
CA ARG A 188 19.97 -5.71 9.79
C ARG A 188 19.99 -4.92 11.08
N TYR A 189 19.22 -3.83 11.12
CA TYR A 189 19.13 -2.95 12.29
C TYR A 189 17.91 -3.36 13.11
N THR A 190 18.11 -3.74 14.37
CA THR A 190 17.02 -4.20 15.24
C THR A 190 16.87 -3.27 16.45
N TRP A 191 15.67 -2.73 16.64
CA TRP A 191 15.23 -2.00 17.83
C TRP A 191 14.33 -2.91 18.66
N SER A 192 14.55 -2.95 19.97
CA SER A 192 13.67 -3.67 20.90
C SER A 192 12.91 -2.66 21.75
N VAL A 193 11.58 -2.67 21.70
CA VAL A 193 10.72 -1.74 22.44
C VAL A 193 9.90 -2.52 23.45
N LYS A 194 10.05 -2.19 24.74
CA LYS A 194 9.27 -2.77 25.83
C LYS A 194 8.01 -1.93 26.09
N ILE A 195 6.86 -2.60 26.08
CA ILE A 195 5.55 -2.04 26.43
C ILE A 195 5.15 -2.67 27.77
N PRO A 196 4.97 -1.86 28.83
CA PRO A 196 4.59 -2.38 30.15
C PRO A 196 3.14 -2.86 30.15
N GLU A 197 2.82 -3.77 31.06
CA GLU A 197 1.45 -4.22 31.31
C GLU A 197 0.52 -3.04 31.63
N GLY A 198 -0.69 -3.08 31.08
CA GLY A 198 -1.73 -2.07 31.26
C GLY A 198 -1.63 -0.86 30.32
N GLU A 199 -0.55 -0.70 29.54
CA GLU A 199 -0.44 0.33 28.52
C GLU A 199 -0.70 -0.22 27.11
N THR A 200 -1.66 0.39 26.41
CA THR A 200 -1.95 0.09 25.00
C THR A 200 -1.17 1.03 24.08
N MET A 201 -0.40 0.44 23.18
CA MET A 201 0.48 1.16 22.25
C MET A 201 0.19 0.77 20.81
N GLU A 202 0.40 1.72 19.91
CA GLU A 202 0.24 1.57 18.46
C GLU A 202 1.57 1.87 17.79
N LEU A 203 2.01 0.98 16.90
CA LEU A 203 3.17 1.16 16.03
C LEU A 203 2.69 1.70 14.68
N VAL A 204 3.07 2.94 14.39
CA VAL A 204 2.75 3.63 13.14
C VAL A 204 3.99 4.18 12.46
N PHE A 205 3.96 4.21 11.13
CA PHE A 205 5.05 4.73 10.30
C PHE A 205 4.55 5.97 9.54
N PRO A 206 4.62 7.18 10.14
CA PRO A 206 4.26 8.44 9.46
C PRO A 206 5.08 8.71 8.19
N ASP A 207 6.31 8.18 8.13
CA ASP A 207 7.22 8.34 7.01
C ASP A 207 7.85 6.98 6.72
N TYR A 208 7.60 6.43 5.53
CA TYR A 208 8.03 5.09 5.14
C TYR A 208 8.49 5.09 3.68
N ASP A 209 9.78 5.28 3.50
CA ASP A 209 10.46 5.40 2.20
C ASP A 209 11.65 4.45 2.19
N VAL A 210 11.35 3.15 2.19
CA VAL A 210 12.35 2.08 2.19
C VAL A 210 12.53 1.53 0.78
N VAL A 211 13.76 1.09 0.47
CA VAL A 211 14.08 0.55 -0.86
C VAL A 211 13.65 -0.90 -0.95
N HIS A 212 12.67 -1.18 -1.82
CA HIS A 212 12.32 -2.55 -2.22
C HIS A 212 11.82 -2.59 -3.66
N TYR A 213 12.32 -3.56 -4.42
CA TYR A 213 11.96 -3.91 -5.78
C TYR A 213 11.68 -5.42 -5.86
N GLY A 214 11.00 -5.89 -6.91
CA GLY A 214 10.69 -7.32 -7.06
C GLY A 214 11.93 -8.23 -7.06
N SER A 215 13.02 -7.74 -7.66
CA SER A 215 14.30 -8.45 -7.73
C SER A 215 14.88 -8.86 -6.35
N TYR A 216 14.57 -8.14 -5.26
CA TYR A 216 15.08 -8.49 -3.93
C TYR A 216 14.49 -9.78 -3.37
N ASN A 217 13.37 -10.26 -3.91
CA ASN A 217 12.78 -11.55 -3.51
C ASN A 217 13.73 -12.71 -3.77
N ALA A 218 14.66 -12.58 -4.74
CA ALA A 218 15.69 -13.58 -5.05
C ALA A 218 16.92 -13.49 -4.13
N VAL A 219 17.02 -12.48 -3.26
CA VAL A 219 18.17 -12.29 -2.37
C VAL A 219 17.88 -12.85 -0.97
N PRO A 220 18.73 -13.73 -0.42
CA PRO A 220 18.50 -14.32 0.89
C PRO A 220 18.33 -13.27 2.00
N GLY A 221 17.18 -13.31 2.68
CA GLY A 221 16.85 -12.39 3.78
C GLY A 221 16.26 -11.04 3.35
N CYS A 222 16.14 -10.78 2.04
CA CYS A 222 15.70 -9.47 1.52
C CYS A 222 14.25 -9.41 1.06
N ARG A 223 13.52 -10.53 1.11
CA ARG A 223 12.09 -10.59 0.76
C ARG A 223 11.21 -9.70 1.65
N SER A 224 11.68 -9.29 2.82
CA SER A 224 10.96 -8.38 3.70
C SER A 224 11.95 -7.34 4.23
N VAL A 225 11.65 -6.06 3.98
CA VAL A 225 12.52 -4.94 4.35
C VAL A 225 12.33 -4.57 5.81
N VAL A 226 11.08 -4.52 6.26
CA VAL A 226 10.77 -4.26 7.66
C VAL A 226 9.98 -5.41 8.23
N THR A 227 10.49 -5.98 9.32
CA THR A 227 9.81 -7.03 10.06
C THR A 227 9.53 -6.57 11.48
N VAL A 228 8.32 -6.83 11.96
CA VAL A 228 7.92 -6.55 13.34
C VAL A 228 7.61 -7.88 14.01
N ARG A 229 8.32 -8.18 15.09
CA ARG A 229 8.10 -9.38 15.91
C ARG A 229 7.66 -8.91 17.29
N ALA A 230 6.41 -9.17 17.65
CA ALA A 230 5.88 -8.85 18.98
C ALA A 230 5.72 -10.13 19.79
N GLU A 231 6.35 -10.14 20.96
CA GLU A 231 6.37 -11.25 21.92
C GLU A 231 5.73 -10.78 23.21
N GLU A 232 4.58 -11.35 23.56
CA GLU A 232 3.92 -11.10 24.84
C GLU A 232 4.42 -12.13 25.86
N GLU A 233 4.70 -11.70 27.09
CA GLU A 233 5.43 -12.51 28.08
C GLU A 233 4.75 -13.83 28.44
N ASN A 234 3.42 -13.93 28.25
CA ASN A 234 2.62 -15.11 28.54
C ASN A 234 1.90 -15.70 27.32
N ALA A 235 2.17 -15.21 26.12
CA ALA A 235 1.55 -15.74 24.90
C ALA A 235 2.26 -17.01 24.41
N GLN A 236 1.48 -17.99 23.96
CA GLN A 236 2.00 -19.17 23.28
C GLN A 236 2.48 -18.85 21.86
N GLU A 237 2.00 -17.76 21.28
CA GLU A 237 2.27 -17.38 19.90
C GLU A 237 2.97 -16.02 19.83
N THR A 238 3.91 -15.92 18.89
CA THR A 238 4.60 -14.68 18.55
C THR A 238 3.97 -14.08 17.31
N VAL A 239 3.60 -12.80 17.36
CA VAL A 239 3.13 -12.07 16.18
C VAL A 239 4.34 -11.70 15.33
N LEU A 240 4.34 -12.13 14.06
CA LEU A 240 5.38 -11.79 13.10
C LEU A 240 4.78 -11.14 11.84
N ILE A 241 5.00 -9.85 11.70
CA ILE A 241 4.58 -9.07 10.54
C ILE A 241 5.78 -8.88 9.62
N ARG A 242 5.63 -9.26 8.35
CA ARG A 242 6.66 -9.15 7.32
C ARG A 242 6.18 -8.24 6.22
N ARG A 243 6.93 -7.17 5.93
CA ARG A 243 6.58 -6.23 4.87
C ARG A 243 7.71 -5.99 3.89
N GLN A 244 7.34 -5.88 2.62
CA GLN A 244 8.21 -5.47 1.52
C GLN A 244 8.28 -3.95 1.44
N LYS A 245 7.34 -3.32 0.71
CA LYS A 245 7.32 -1.88 0.43
C LYS A 245 6.27 -1.11 1.24
N SER A 246 5.36 -1.79 1.91
CA SER A 246 4.36 -1.16 2.76
C SER A 246 4.80 -1.10 4.23
N PRO A 247 4.40 -0.08 5.01
CA PRO A 247 4.68 -0.05 6.43
C PRO A 247 3.98 -1.21 7.17
N PRO A 248 4.64 -1.85 8.13
CA PRO A 248 3.97 -2.77 9.04
C PRO A 248 3.09 -1.97 10.01
N TYR A 249 2.01 -2.59 10.48
CA TYR A 249 1.09 -2.00 11.44
C TYR A 249 0.90 -2.99 12.59
N TYR A 250 0.93 -2.50 13.82
CA TYR A 250 0.74 -3.31 15.03
C TYR A 250 0.13 -2.46 16.14
N ALA A 251 -0.76 -3.04 16.95
CA ALA A 251 -1.24 -2.44 18.19
C ALA A 251 -1.26 -3.50 19.29
N SER A 252 -0.75 -3.15 20.48
CA SER A 252 -0.72 -4.07 21.62
C SER A 252 -2.09 -4.19 22.28
N GLU A 253 -2.37 -5.35 22.87
CA GLU A 253 -3.66 -5.63 23.53
C GLU A 253 -3.68 -5.14 24.99
N GLY A 254 -2.52 -4.74 25.53
CA GLY A 254 -2.34 -4.22 26.89
C GLY A 254 -1.57 -5.16 27.82
N SER A 255 -1.20 -6.35 27.37
CA SER A 255 -0.26 -7.25 28.03
C SER A 255 1.19 -6.73 27.95
N GLU A 256 2.05 -7.16 28.88
CA GLU A 256 3.49 -6.88 28.78
C GLU A 256 4.05 -7.50 27.49
N THR A 257 4.58 -6.63 26.62
CA THR A 257 4.97 -6.98 25.25
C THR A 257 6.34 -6.42 24.92
N THR A 258 7.19 -7.24 24.29
CA THR A 258 8.42 -6.81 23.65
C THR A 258 8.24 -6.79 22.13
N VAL A 259 8.37 -5.61 21.52
CA VAL A 259 8.26 -5.42 20.07
C VAL A 259 9.64 -5.22 19.47
N ASN A 260 10.10 -6.19 18.69
CA ASN A 260 11.34 -6.12 17.94
C ASN A 260 11.05 -5.66 16.50
N ILE A 261 11.55 -4.49 16.13
CA ILE A 261 11.43 -3.93 14.78
C ILE A 261 12.77 -4.09 14.11
N THR A 262 12.82 -4.72 12.93
CA THR A 262 14.05 -4.93 12.17
C THR A 262 13.97 -4.34 10.78
N LEU A 263 14.95 -3.51 10.41
CA LEU A 263 15.18 -3.01 9.05
C LEU A 263 16.30 -3.82 8.39
N THR A 264 16.01 -4.46 7.27
CA THR A 264 16.98 -5.16 6.43
C THR A 264 17.31 -4.31 5.21
N THR A 265 18.57 -3.91 5.05
CA THR A 265 19.07 -3.26 3.84
C THR A 265 19.82 -4.26 2.97
N CYS A 266 19.54 -4.24 1.67
CA CYS A 266 20.07 -5.22 0.71
C CYS A 266 20.91 -4.55 -0.37
N ASN A 267 21.13 -5.19 -1.52
CA ASN A 267 21.86 -4.66 -2.67
C ASN A 267 21.50 -3.20 -2.99
N GLN A 268 22.47 -2.38 -3.38
CA GLN A 268 22.26 -0.96 -3.72
C GLN A 268 23.09 -0.60 -4.95
N HIS A 269 22.66 0.44 -5.67
CA HIS A 269 23.38 0.95 -6.85
C HIS A 269 23.24 2.48 -6.94
N PRO A 270 24.27 3.24 -7.35
CA PRO A 270 24.20 4.70 -7.42
C PRO A 270 23.13 5.25 -8.37
N GLU A 271 22.84 4.54 -9.47
CA GLU A 271 21.80 4.93 -10.43
C GLU A 271 20.38 4.52 -10.00
N VAL A 272 20.24 3.74 -8.93
CA VAL A 272 18.93 3.31 -8.43
C VAL A 272 18.57 4.21 -7.25
N PRO A 273 17.42 4.91 -7.29
CA PRO A 273 17.01 5.81 -6.21
C PRO A 273 16.98 5.09 -4.86
N LEU A 274 17.68 5.68 -3.88
CA LEU A 274 17.56 5.28 -2.49
C LEU A 274 16.46 6.10 -1.81
N GLY A 275 15.75 5.49 -0.86
CA GLY A 275 14.79 6.19 -0.03
C GLY A 275 15.44 6.87 1.18
N ARG A 276 14.64 7.48 2.05
CA ARG A 276 15.08 8.07 3.33
C ARG A 276 15.06 7.09 4.50
N GLY A 277 14.51 5.90 4.32
CA GLY A 277 14.23 4.95 5.39
C GLY A 277 12.86 5.20 5.99
N PHE A 278 12.73 4.98 7.29
CA PHE A 278 11.49 5.25 8.00
C PHE A 278 11.69 6.08 9.26
N LYS A 279 10.59 6.73 9.64
CA LYS A 279 10.32 7.24 10.98
C LYS A 279 9.10 6.52 11.52
N ALA A 280 9.22 5.94 12.70
CA ALA A 280 8.18 5.16 13.35
C ALA A 280 7.86 5.72 14.75
N TYR A 281 6.61 5.64 15.14
CA TYR A 281 6.15 5.94 16.49
C TYR A 281 5.60 4.68 17.12
N VAL A 282 6.07 4.35 18.31
CA VAL A 282 5.34 3.51 19.26
C VAL A 282 4.67 4.48 20.23
N ARG A 283 3.39 4.77 19.99
CA ARG A 283 2.65 5.81 20.70
C ARG A 283 1.49 5.22 21.48
N ARG A 284 1.03 5.93 22.50
CA ARG A 284 -0.16 5.53 23.25
C ARG A 284 -1.40 5.55 22.36
N THR A 285 -2.25 4.57 22.54
CA THR A 285 -3.60 4.50 21.96
C THR A 285 -4.63 4.31 23.08
N GLU A 286 -5.85 4.78 22.85
CA GLU A 286 -6.97 4.64 23.80
C GLU A 286 -7.49 3.21 23.90
N CYS A 287 -7.31 2.42 22.83
CA CYS A 287 -7.86 1.07 22.72
C CYS A 287 -6.77 0.09 22.29
N GLY A 288 -6.78 -1.09 22.90
CA GLY A 288 -5.88 -2.17 22.53
C GLY A 288 -6.16 -2.70 21.13
N GLY A 289 -5.15 -3.33 20.54
CA GLY A 289 -5.33 -4.14 19.33
C GLY A 289 -6.22 -5.36 19.60
N CYS A 290 -6.90 -5.82 18.56
CA CYS A 290 -7.43 -7.18 18.49
C CYS A 290 -6.86 -7.85 17.24
N ASN A 291 -5.59 -8.26 17.33
CA ASN A 291 -4.80 -8.77 16.19
C ASN A 291 -5.00 -7.98 14.86
N PRO A 292 -4.92 -6.64 14.88
CA PRO A 292 -5.31 -5.85 13.72
C PRO A 292 -4.31 -6.06 12.57
N GLY A 293 -4.81 -6.31 11.37
CA GLY A 293 -3.97 -6.58 10.20
C GLY A 293 -3.47 -8.01 10.08
N LEU A 294 -3.88 -8.92 10.99
CA LEU A 294 -3.44 -10.32 11.06
C LEU A 294 -4.57 -11.33 10.77
N GLY A 295 -5.72 -10.87 10.28
CA GLY A 295 -6.86 -11.74 10.01
C GLY A 295 -6.55 -12.75 8.90
N LEU A 296 -6.27 -14.01 9.25
CA LEU A 296 -5.98 -15.08 8.30
C LEU A 296 -7.19 -15.38 7.39
N ASN A 297 -6.95 -15.72 6.13
CA ASN A 297 -8.03 -16.10 5.21
C ASN A 297 -8.88 -17.26 5.77
N GLU A 298 -10.19 -17.18 5.58
CA GLU A 298 -11.23 -18.08 6.11
C GLU A 298 -11.28 -18.17 7.64
N GLY A 299 -10.49 -17.33 8.33
CA GLY A 299 -10.37 -17.29 9.77
C GLY A 299 -11.45 -16.46 10.46
N ARG A 300 -11.49 -16.61 11.80
CA ARG A 300 -12.32 -15.82 12.70
C ARG A 300 -11.46 -15.21 13.80
N THR A 301 -11.57 -13.91 13.97
CA THR A 301 -10.96 -13.18 15.10
C THR A 301 -12.04 -12.78 16.09
N TYR A 302 -11.90 -13.20 17.34
CA TYR A 302 -12.81 -12.84 18.42
C TYR A 302 -12.20 -11.71 19.23
N CYS A 303 -12.88 -10.56 19.26
CA CYS A 303 -12.45 -9.38 19.99
C CYS A 303 -13.38 -9.16 21.17
N SER A 304 -12.84 -9.19 22.39
CA SER A 304 -13.62 -8.94 23.61
C SER A 304 -13.04 -7.74 24.35
N GLY A 305 -13.89 -6.77 24.69
CA GLY A 305 -13.44 -5.58 25.41
C GLY A 305 -14.47 -4.45 25.38
N VAL A 306 -14.21 -3.41 26.16
CA VAL A 306 -15.01 -2.17 26.09
C VAL A 306 -14.66 -1.32 24.86
N CYS A 307 -13.46 -1.52 24.30
CA CYS A 307 -13.09 -1.01 22.99
C CYS A 307 -11.93 -1.82 22.42
N GLY A 308 -11.68 -1.67 21.12
CA GLY A 308 -10.52 -2.28 20.46
C GLY A 308 -10.33 -1.80 19.03
N ILE A 309 -9.15 -2.06 18.49
CA ILE A 309 -8.76 -1.71 17.12
C ILE A 309 -8.77 -2.97 16.25
N ILE A 310 -9.41 -2.87 15.09
CA ILE A 310 -9.39 -3.89 14.04
C ILE A 310 -8.89 -3.27 12.73
N ALA A 311 -8.21 -4.07 11.94
CA ALA A 311 -7.81 -3.68 10.60
C ALA A 311 -7.84 -4.90 9.67
N SER A 312 -8.15 -4.66 8.39
CA SER A 312 -8.08 -5.69 7.35
C SER A 312 -6.69 -6.29 7.26
N GLU A 313 -6.58 -7.56 6.85
CA GLU A 313 -5.29 -8.21 6.61
C GLU A 313 -4.36 -7.29 5.80
N GLU A 314 -3.13 -7.21 6.30
CA GLU A 314 -2.06 -6.46 5.67
C GLU A 314 -2.25 -4.92 5.55
N TYR A 315 -3.23 -4.33 6.24
CA TYR A 315 -3.38 -2.86 6.37
C TYR A 315 -2.04 -2.16 6.72
N PRO A 316 -1.74 -0.95 6.18
CA PRO A 316 -2.57 -0.10 5.31
C PRO A 316 -2.41 -0.35 3.81
N PHE A 317 -1.63 -1.34 3.41
CA PHE A 317 -1.50 -1.69 2.00
C PHE A 317 -1.51 -3.20 1.93
N PRO A 318 -2.69 -3.82 1.71
CA PRO A 318 -2.78 -5.26 1.53
C PRO A 318 -1.83 -5.70 0.43
N PRO A 319 -1.46 -6.99 0.36
CA PRO A 319 -0.37 -7.43 -0.49
C PRO A 319 -0.71 -7.05 -1.94
N ASN A 320 -0.15 -5.93 -2.37
CA ASN A 320 0.07 -5.70 -3.77
C ASN A 320 1.06 -6.80 -4.10
N TYR A 321 0.57 -7.81 -4.82
CA TYR A 321 1.39 -8.78 -5.50
C TYR A 321 2.34 -8.02 -6.43
N TYR A 322 3.39 -7.46 -5.83
CA TYR A 322 4.68 -7.37 -6.45
C TYR A 322 5.09 -8.81 -6.68
N PHE A 323 4.59 -9.30 -7.81
CA PHE A 323 5.18 -10.42 -8.50
C PHE A 323 4.94 -11.77 -7.82
N SER A 324 4.28 -12.65 -8.56
CA SER A 324 4.39 -14.09 -8.38
C SER A 324 4.23 -14.66 -9.78
N THR A 325 5.36 -14.93 -10.40
CA THR A 325 5.45 -15.89 -11.49
C THR A 325 5.86 -17.21 -10.91
N GLU A 326 4.89 -17.93 -10.35
CA GLU A 326 4.99 -19.36 -10.09
C GLU A 326 3.57 -19.92 -9.98
N VAL A 327 3.13 -20.61 -11.03
CA VAL A 327 2.27 -21.82 -11.02
C VAL A 327 1.02 -21.83 -10.10
N TYR A 328 0.51 -20.68 -9.67
CA TYR A 328 -0.79 -20.52 -9.02
C TYR A 328 -1.70 -19.62 -9.86
N TYR A 329 -1.68 -19.85 -11.18
CA TYR A 329 -2.56 -19.24 -12.18
C TYR A 329 -4.06 -19.59 -11.99
N PHE A 330 -4.47 -20.10 -10.82
CA PHE A 330 -5.84 -20.49 -10.53
C PHE A 330 -6.38 -20.16 -9.13
N SER A 331 -5.66 -19.48 -8.22
CA SER A 331 -6.36 -18.88 -7.08
C SER A 331 -6.52 -17.38 -7.28
N HIS A 332 -7.64 -17.04 -7.91
CA HIS A 332 -8.47 -15.96 -7.38
C HIS A 332 -8.81 -16.35 -5.93
N SER A 333 -7.86 -16.27 -5.01
CA SER A 333 -8.07 -16.71 -3.64
C SER A 333 -9.06 -15.72 -3.06
N ASP A 334 -10.32 -16.12 -3.05
CA ASP A 334 -11.37 -15.44 -2.32
C ASP A 334 -10.83 -15.29 -0.90
N TYR A 335 -10.49 -14.04 -0.55
CA TYR A 335 -10.15 -13.71 0.80
C TYR A 335 -11.44 -13.42 1.53
N ASN A 336 -11.62 -14.04 2.67
CA ASN A 336 -12.74 -13.82 3.55
C ASN A 336 -12.28 -13.95 5.00
N HIS A 337 -12.40 -12.90 5.79
CA HIS A 337 -12.13 -12.97 7.22
C HIS A 337 -13.28 -12.38 8.02
N THR A 338 -13.54 -13.00 9.17
CA THR A 338 -14.64 -12.61 10.05
C THR A 338 -14.13 -12.10 11.40
N TRP A 339 -14.50 -10.88 11.77
CA TRP A 339 -14.32 -10.37 13.14
C TRP A 339 -15.63 -10.49 13.92
N VAL A 340 -15.56 -10.99 15.13
CA VAL A 340 -16.70 -11.02 16.07
C VAL A 340 -16.35 -10.13 17.26
N LEU A 341 -17.01 -8.98 17.34
CA LEU A 341 -16.78 -7.96 18.35
C LEU A 341 -17.77 -8.13 19.49
N HIS A 342 -17.27 -8.31 20.71
CA HIS A 342 -18.04 -8.47 21.92
C HIS A 342 -17.75 -7.32 22.90
N VAL A 343 -18.79 -6.55 23.20
CA VAL A 343 -18.78 -5.57 24.30
C VAL A 343 -19.63 -6.09 25.46
N PRO A 344 -19.49 -5.55 26.69
CA PRO A 344 -20.29 -6.01 27.83
C PRO A 344 -21.80 -5.83 27.59
N GLN A 345 -22.63 -6.67 28.23
CA GLN A 345 -24.05 -6.85 27.91
C GLN A 345 -24.92 -5.57 27.98
N HIS A 346 -24.50 -4.53 28.71
CA HIS A 346 -25.22 -3.26 28.84
C HIS A 346 -24.90 -2.23 27.74
N TYR A 347 -23.99 -2.57 26.83
CA TYR A 347 -23.54 -1.73 25.73
C TYR A 347 -24.04 -2.25 24.38
N VAL A 348 -24.01 -1.37 23.38
CA VAL A 348 -24.01 -1.72 21.96
C VAL A 348 -22.65 -1.39 21.38
N VAL A 349 -22.30 -2.05 20.28
CA VAL A 349 -21.07 -1.80 19.55
C VAL A 349 -21.28 -0.57 18.66
N GLU A 350 -20.51 0.48 18.91
CA GLU A 350 -20.26 1.59 18.01
C GLU A 350 -18.99 1.27 17.22
N LEU A 351 -19.05 1.25 15.91
CA LEU A 351 -17.92 1.01 15.01
C LEU A 351 -17.63 2.28 14.22
N GLU A 352 -16.40 2.78 14.33
CA GLU A 352 -15.94 4.00 13.66
C GLU A 352 -14.75 3.66 12.76
N PHE A 353 -14.86 3.95 11.47
CA PHE A 353 -13.77 3.79 10.52
C PHE A 353 -12.86 5.03 10.52
N SER A 354 -11.62 4.88 10.98
CA SER A 354 -10.63 5.97 10.86
C SER A 354 -9.92 5.97 9.50
N ASP A 355 -9.89 4.83 8.82
CA ASP A 355 -9.49 4.72 7.41
C ASP A 355 -10.34 3.64 6.73
N PHE A 356 -10.80 3.90 5.51
CA PHE A 356 -11.61 2.97 4.75
C PHE A 356 -11.41 3.21 3.26
N ASP A 357 -10.73 2.26 2.63
CA ASP A 357 -10.46 2.21 1.19
C ASP A 357 -10.64 0.76 0.71
N VAL A 358 -11.91 0.39 0.55
CA VAL A 358 -12.34 -0.90 0.01
C VAL A 358 -12.93 -0.63 -1.37
N PRO A 359 -12.20 -0.91 -2.46
CA PRO A 359 -12.59 -0.50 -3.80
C PRO A 359 -13.81 -1.26 -4.29
N ALA A 360 -14.63 -0.57 -5.08
CA ALA A 360 -15.71 -1.19 -5.83
C ALA A 360 -15.29 -1.38 -7.29
N ILE A 361 -15.95 -2.30 -8.00
CA ILE A 361 -15.80 -2.41 -9.45
C ILE A 361 -16.20 -1.08 -10.10
N PRO A 362 -15.34 -0.47 -10.95
CA PRO A 362 -15.71 0.74 -11.68
C PRO A 362 -17.01 0.57 -12.47
N GLY A 363 -17.96 1.49 -12.28
CA GLY A 363 -19.28 1.44 -12.92
C GLY A 363 -20.31 0.53 -12.23
N SER A 364 -19.92 -0.21 -11.20
CA SER A 364 -20.89 -0.94 -10.36
C SER A 364 -21.65 0.03 -9.45
N ARG A 365 -22.91 -0.32 -9.14
CA ARG A 365 -23.73 0.36 -8.14
C ARG A 365 -23.73 -0.34 -6.78
N ASN A 366 -23.17 -1.55 -6.72
CA ASN A 366 -23.17 -2.40 -5.54
C ASN A 366 -21.74 -2.82 -5.17
N CYS A 367 -21.49 -2.96 -3.88
CA CYS A 367 -20.28 -3.58 -3.35
C CYS A 367 -20.32 -5.09 -3.58
N THR A 368 -19.22 -5.66 -4.05
CA THR A 368 -19.13 -7.09 -4.35
C THR A 368 -17.81 -7.65 -3.84
N ALA A 369 -17.79 -8.94 -3.50
CA ALA A 369 -16.57 -9.63 -3.11
C ALA A 369 -15.52 -9.68 -4.24
N GLU A 370 -15.92 -9.40 -5.50
CA GLU A 370 -14.98 -9.40 -6.62
C GLU A 370 -13.98 -8.24 -6.62
N SER A 371 -14.30 -7.13 -5.95
CA SER A 371 -13.40 -5.99 -5.75
C SER A 371 -13.12 -5.70 -4.27
N GLY A 372 -14.02 -6.11 -3.38
CA GLY A 372 -13.96 -5.82 -1.95
C GLY A 372 -15.33 -5.40 -1.40
N VAL A 373 -15.74 -6.03 -0.31
CA VAL A 373 -16.93 -5.67 0.46
C VAL A 373 -16.73 -6.03 1.93
N LEU A 374 -17.18 -5.14 2.82
CA LEU A 374 -17.26 -5.40 4.25
C LEU A 374 -18.74 -5.55 4.65
N TRP A 375 -19.17 -6.77 4.95
CA TRP A 375 -20.52 -7.03 5.47
C TRP A 375 -20.54 -6.87 6.98
N ILE A 376 -21.52 -6.12 7.50
CA ILE A 376 -21.65 -5.88 8.94
C ILE A 376 -23.01 -6.40 9.41
N TYR A 377 -23.00 -7.17 10.48
CA TYR A 377 -24.16 -7.79 11.11
C TYR A 377 -24.26 -7.35 12.57
N SER A 378 -25.50 -7.14 13.01
CA SER A 378 -25.83 -6.63 14.34
C SER A 378 -25.81 -7.70 15.46
N ARG A 379 -25.47 -8.95 15.12
CA ARG A 379 -25.42 -10.10 16.03
C ARG A 379 -24.31 -11.03 15.59
N GLU A 380 -24.01 -12.02 16.42
CA GLU A 380 -23.12 -13.11 16.03
C GLU A 380 -23.69 -13.89 14.83
N GLY A 381 -22.86 -14.04 13.80
CA GLY A 381 -23.16 -14.80 12.58
C GLY A 381 -23.61 -13.92 11.40
N THR A 382 -23.99 -14.58 10.30
CA THR A 382 -24.20 -13.94 8.99
C THR A 382 -25.65 -14.03 8.49
N ARG A 383 -26.62 -14.10 9.42
CA ARG A 383 -28.04 -14.19 9.06
C ARG A 383 -28.52 -12.90 8.40
N LYS A 384 -29.29 -13.03 7.31
CA LYS A 384 -29.81 -11.90 6.52
C LYS A 384 -30.64 -10.90 7.34
N GLN A 385 -31.38 -11.38 8.34
CA GLN A 385 -32.21 -10.54 9.22
C GLN A 385 -31.38 -9.64 10.17
N ASP A 386 -30.12 -10.00 10.41
CA ASP A 386 -29.21 -9.27 11.29
C ASP A 386 -28.25 -8.37 10.48
N LEU A 387 -28.33 -8.39 9.13
CA LEU A 387 -27.47 -7.62 8.24
C LEU A 387 -27.77 -6.12 8.35
N ILE A 388 -26.76 -5.34 8.70
CA ILE A 388 -26.79 -3.88 8.68
C ILE A 388 -26.56 -3.38 7.25
N GLY A 389 -25.50 -3.87 6.61
CA GLY A 389 -25.14 -3.46 5.25
C GLY A 389 -23.85 -4.09 4.74
N GLY A 390 -23.60 -3.93 3.44
CA GLY A 390 -22.33 -4.25 2.78
C GLY A 390 -21.67 -2.97 2.33
N PHE A 391 -20.46 -2.71 2.82
CA PHE A 391 -19.77 -1.43 2.66
C PHE A 391 -18.56 -1.54 1.75
N CYS A 392 -18.40 -0.54 0.89
CA CYS A 392 -17.24 -0.28 0.05
C CYS A 392 -17.15 1.23 -0.24
N ASN A 393 -16.21 1.66 -1.08
CA ASN A 393 -16.01 3.08 -1.40
C ASN A 393 -17.24 3.78 -2.02
N LEU A 394 -18.25 3.04 -2.48
CA LEU A 394 -19.50 3.59 -3.05
C LEU A 394 -20.50 4.07 -2.00
N ASN A 395 -20.54 3.42 -0.84
CA ASN A 395 -21.60 3.61 0.16
C ASN A 395 -21.04 3.62 1.59
N ARG A 396 -19.80 4.10 1.76
CA ARG A 396 -19.18 4.22 3.07
C ARG A 396 -20.08 5.04 4.00
N GLU A 397 -20.43 4.45 5.12
CA GLU A 397 -21.10 5.14 6.22
C GLU A 397 -20.04 5.59 7.24
N GLY A 398 -20.37 6.60 8.04
CA GLY A 398 -19.49 7.08 9.10
C GLY A 398 -19.41 6.09 10.26
N ILE A 399 -20.25 6.30 11.28
CA ILE A 399 -20.31 5.46 12.47
C ILE A 399 -21.45 4.45 12.32
N VAL A 400 -21.17 3.17 12.56
CA VAL A 400 -22.14 2.06 12.47
C VAL A 400 -22.45 1.53 13.86
N TYR A 401 -23.73 1.31 14.18
CA TYR A 401 -24.16 0.78 15.48
C TYR A 401 -24.79 -0.60 15.37
N SER A 402 -24.50 -1.48 16.32
CA SER A 402 -25.26 -2.72 16.51
C SER A 402 -26.51 -2.48 17.39
N THR A 403 -27.49 -3.38 17.27
CA THR A 403 -28.67 -3.48 18.15
C THR A 403 -28.41 -4.31 19.40
N THR A 404 -27.34 -5.11 19.40
CA THR A 404 -26.92 -5.98 20.50
C THR A 404 -25.51 -5.65 20.97
N ASN A 405 -25.02 -6.31 22.01
CA ASN A 405 -23.65 -6.17 22.48
C ASN A 405 -22.62 -6.94 21.62
N ILE A 406 -23.06 -7.50 20.48
CA ILE A 406 -22.22 -8.23 19.53
C ILE A 406 -22.37 -7.61 18.14
N MET A 407 -21.26 -7.51 17.41
CA MET A 407 -21.24 -7.13 16.00
C MET A 407 -20.32 -8.10 15.24
N THR A 408 -20.80 -8.64 14.13
CA THR A 408 -19.99 -9.50 13.24
C THR A 408 -19.66 -8.74 11.96
N LEU A 409 -18.38 -8.70 11.60
CA LEU A 409 -17.89 -8.10 10.37
C LEU A 409 -17.30 -9.21 9.50
N VAL A 410 -17.60 -9.19 8.21
CA VAL A 410 -17.07 -10.15 7.23
C VAL A 410 -16.47 -9.36 6.09
N PHE A 411 -15.14 -9.32 6.01
CA PHE A 411 -14.43 -8.68 4.90
C PHE A 411 -14.15 -9.72 3.84
N ALA A 412 -14.70 -9.50 2.64
CA ALA A 412 -14.51 -10.39 1.50
C ALA A 412 -13.93 -9.63 0.31
N THR A 413 -12.87 -10.14 -0.29
CA THR A 413 -12.27 -9.56 -1.51
C THR A 413 -11.59 -10.62 -2.36
N ARG A 414 -11.58 -10.41 -3.67
CA ARG A 414 -10.66 -11.08 -4.59
C ARG A 414 -9.47 -10.15 -4.76
N TRP A 415 -8.34 -10.50 -4.15
CA TRP A 415 -7.11 -9.75 -4.33
C TRP A 415 -6.72 -9.74 -5.81
N ARG A 416 -6.88 -8.60 -6.47
CA ARG A 416 -6.49 -8.42 -7.88
C ARG A 416 -5.08 -7.86 -7.95
N LYS A 417 -4.39 -8.07 -9.07
CA LYS A 417 -3.03 -7.53 -9.28
C LYS A 417 -3.01 -5.99 -9.32
N VAL A 418 -4.11 -5.36 -9.70
CA VAL A 418 -4.26 -3.90 -9.83
C VAL A 418 -5.63 -3.49 -9.30
N GLY A 419 -5.66 -2.37 -8.57
CA GLY A 419 -6.92 -1.76 -8.09
C GLY A 419 -7.37 -2.20 -6.71
N ASN A 420 -6.51 -2.84 -5.91
CA ASN A 420 -6.78 -3.04 -4.48
C ASN A 420 -6.63 -1.69 -3.76
N GLY A 421 -7.51 -1.43 -2.79
CA GLY A 421 -7.41 -0.28 -1.90
C GLY A 421 -6.58 -0.61 -0.66
N ARG A 422 -6.42 0.36 0.23
CA ARG A 422 -5.68 0.24 1.49
C ARG A 422 -6.33 -0.71 2.51
N GLY A 423 -7.56 -1.14 2.26
CA GLY A 423 -8.34 -1.93 3.20
C GLY A 423 -9.07 -1.02 4.20
N PHE A 424 -9.18 -1.45 5.46
CA PHE A 424 -9.82 -0.63 6.49
C PHE A 424 -9.09 -0.69 7.82
N TYR A 425 -9.24 0.39 8.58
CA TYR A 425 -8.89 0.53 9.98
C TYR A 425 -10.13 1.06 10.72
N ALA A 426 -10.52 0.36 11.77
CA ALA A 426 -11.68 0.74 12.56
C ALA A 426 -11.43 0.58 14.07
N VAL A 427 -12.06 1.45 14.83
CA VAL A 427 -12.11 1.36 16.30
C VAL A 427 -13.55 1.04 16.67
N TYR A 428 -13.73 -0.02 17.47
CA TYR A 428 -15.03 -0.33 18.06
C TYR A 428 -15.06 0.08 19.52
N ARG A 429 -16.23 0.52 20.00
CA ARG A 429 -16.47 0.93 21.39
C ARG A 429 -17.81 0.40 21.89
N GLY A 430 -17.84 0.01 23.15
CA GLY A 430 -19.08 -0.25 23.89
C GLY A 430 -19.69 1.08 24.32
N VAL A 431 -20.78 1.47 23.68
CA VAL A 431 -21.54 2.68 24.04
C VAL A 431 -22.90 2.29 24.58
N HIS A 432 -23.43 3.08 25.52
CA HIS A 432 -24.76 2.77 26.03
C HIS A 432 -25.75 2.88 24.88
N LYS A 433 -26.72 1.94 24.83
CA LYS A 433 -27.84 2.06 23.91
C LYS A 433 -28.37 3.48 23.98
N PRO A 434 -28.48 4.22 22.86
CA PRO A 434 -29.09 5.53 22.87
C PRO A 434 -30.45 5.36 23.51
N THR A 435 -30.55 5.72 24.78
CA THR A 435 -31.84 5.84 25.43
C THR A 435 -32.40 7.06 24.76
N HIS A 436 -33.41 6.86 23.91
CA HIS A 436 -34.35 7.93 23.64
C HIS A 436 -34.97 8.29 25.00
N LYS A 437 -34.26 9.10 25.80
CA LYS A 437 -34.95 10.12 26.55
C LYS A 437 -35.64 10.92 25.46
N ARG A 438 -36.92 10.61 25.24
CA ARG A 438 -37.88 11.65 24.89
C ARG A 438 -37.72 12.70 25.99
N LEU A 439 -36.75 13.60 25.83
CA LEU A 439 -36.98 14.96 26.24
C LEU A 439 -38.28 15.30 25.52
N GLY A 440 -39.33 15.50 26.31
CA GLY A 440 -40.65 15.82 25.80
C GLY A 440 -40.49 16.88 24.73
N VAL A 441 -41.22 16.69 23.63
CA VAL A 441 -41.28 17.59 22.47
C VAL A 441 -41.18 19.05 22.94
N THR A 442 -39.97 19.60 22.92
CA THR A 442 -39.75 21.04 22.89
C THR A 442 -39.74 21.37 21.40
N PRO A 443 -40.64 22.25 20.90
CA PRO A 443 -40.85 22.44 19.47
C PRO A 443 -39.66 22.97 18.67
N HIS A 444 -38.53 23.27 19.32
CA HIS A 444 -37.30 23.69 18.67
C HIS A 444 -36.10 22.96 19.27
N LEU A 445 -35.51 22.05 18.50
CA LEU A 445 -34.15 21.59 18.75
C LEU A 445 -33.19 22.74 18.39
N PRO A 446 -32.17 23.02 19.21
CA PRO A 446 -31.21 24.08 18.93
C PRO A 446 -30.31 23.70 17.75
N ASN A 447 -30.07 24.64 16.83
CA ASN A 447 -29.05 24.50 15.80
C ASN A 447 -27.66 24.46 16.44
N VAL A 448 -27.05 23.27 16.49
CA VAL A 448 -25.72 23.08 17.08
C VAL A 448 -24.58 23.43 16.13
N ALA A 449 -24.89 23.65 14.85
CA ALA A 449 -23.93 23.98 13.80
C ALA A 449 -23.69 25.49 13.69
N GLU A 450 -24.60 26.33 14.19
CA GLU A 450 -24.50 27.79 14.10
C GLU A 450 -23.15 28.33 14.64
N GLY A 451 -22.47 29.13 13.82
CA GLY A 451 -21.18 29.75 14.11
C GLY A 451 -20.00 28.77 14.26
N LYS A 452 -20.17 27.49 13.92
CA LYS A 452 -19.08 26.49 14.00
C LYS A 452 -18.09 26.63 12.84
N PRO A 453 -16.83 26.18 13.00
CA PRO A 453 -15.88 26.16 11.90
C PRO A 453 -16.30 25.21 10.80
N THR A 454 -16.15 25.66 9.56
CA THR A 454 -16.60 24.94 8.37
C THR A 454 -15.50 24.86 7.32
N LYS A 455 -15.52 23.82 6.49
CA LYS A 455 -14.68 23.66 5.31
C LYS A 455 -15.53 23.23 4.12
N GLN A 456 -15.06 23.52 2.92
CA GLN A 456 -15.62 23.01 1.68
C GLN A 456 -14.50 22.62 0.72
N SER A 457 -14.79 21.75 -0.24
CA SER A 457 -13.84 21.22 -1.23
C SER A 457 -13.16 22.31 -2.07
N SER A 458 -13.92 23.29 -2.50
CA SER A 458 -13.50 24.43 -3.32
C SER A 458 -14.41 25.62 -3.06
N THR A 459 -14.01 26.85 -3.35
CA THR A 459 -14.81 28.06 -3.07
C THR A 459 -15.06 28.87 -4.33
N MET A 460 -16.31 28.88 -4.80
CA MET A 460 -16.73 29.67 -5.97
C MET A 460 -17.14 31.09 -5.56
N ASP A 461 -16.64 32.11 -6.27
CA ASP A 461 -17.06 33.52 -6.14
C ASP A 461 -17.12 34.06 -4.69
N GLY A 462 -16.19 33.64 -3.82
CA GLY A 462 -16.15 34.09 -2.42
C GLY A 462 -17.26 33.54 -1.52
N ARG A 463 -18.00 32.52 -1.98
CA ARG A 463 -19.10 31.86 -1.26
C ARG A 463 -18.58 30.82 -0.27
N ASN A 464 -17.95 31.35 0.78
CA ASN A 464 -17.22 30.60 1.79
C ASN A 464 -18.13 29.68 2.63
N ALA A 465 -17.52 28.63 3.20
CA ALA A 465 -18.21 27.57 3.91
C ALA A 465 -18.98 28.05 5.15
N HIS A 466 -18.50 29.11 5.81
CA HIS A 466 -19.08 29.60 7.07
C HIS A 466 -20.48 30.21 6.89
N LEU A 467 -20.83 30.62 5.67
CA LEU A 467 -22.17 31.10 5.32
C LEU A 467 -23.23 30.01 5.45
N GLY A 468 -22.82 28.73 5.51
CA GLY A 468 -23.75 27.62 5.70
C GLY A 468 -24.28 27.50 7.13
N VAL A 469 -23.63 28.18 8.08
CA VAL A 469 -23.93 28.11 9.52
C VAL A 469 -24.03 29.49 10.16
N ASP A 470 -24.30 30.53 9.37
CA ASP A 470 -24.33 31.92 9.84
C ASP A 470 -25.68 32.34 10.47
N GLY A 471 -26.65 31.41 10.52
CA GLY A 471 -27.99 31.63 11.08
C GLY A 471 -28.91 32.49 10.20
N SER A 472 -28.48 32.87 9.00
CA SER A 472 -29.23 33.75 8.09
C SER A 472 -30.00 32.94 7.04
N THR A 473 -31.32 33.11 6.95
CA THR A 473 -32.13 32.51 5.87
C THR A 473 -32.30 33.46 4.67
N SER A 474 -31.45 34.48 4.54
CA SER A 474 -31.58 35.54 3.53
C SER A 474 -31.12 35.06 2.15
N TYR A 475 -31.82 35.48 1.09
CA TYR A 475 -31.51 35.09 -0.29
C TYR A 475 -30.94 36.25 -1.12
N GLY A 476 -29.60 36.30 -1.25
CA GLY A 476 -28.87 37.31 -2.04
C GLY A 476 -27.53 36.81 -2.61
N ALA A 477 -26.93 37.57 -3.53
CA ALA A 477 -25.59 37.26 -4.03
C ALA A 477 -24.57 37.36 -2.88
N GLY A 478 -23.82 36.27 -2.61
CA GLY A 478 -22.83 36.23 -1.52
C GLY A 478 -23.37 35.79 -0.15
N THR A 479 -24.60 35.28 -0.08
CA THR A 479 -25.27 34.89 1.19
C THR A 479 -25.41 33.37 1.39
N CYS A 480 -24.79 32.55 0.53
CA CYS A 480 -24.85 31.09 0.61
C CYS A 480 -23.49 30.47 0.27
N THR A 481 -23.23 29.25 0.72
CA THR A 481 -22.03 28.48 0.36
C THR A 481 -22.10 27.98 -1.08
N ALA A 482 -20.98 27.95 -1.80
CA ALA A 482 -20.92 27.28 -3.11
C ALA A 482 -19.52 26.80 -3.47
N THR A 483 -19.43 25.61 -4.04
CA THR A 483 -18.22 25.01 -4.60
C THR A 483 -18.08 25.33 -6.09
N ASP A 484 -16.87 25.20 -6.63
CA ASP A 484 -16.67 25.16 -8.07
C ASP A 484 -17.34 23.91 -8.68
N PHE A 485 -17.48 23.90 -10.00
CA PHE A 485 -17.97 22.71 -10.70
C PHE A 485 -16.90 21.60 -10.67
N GLU A 486 -17.10 20.63 -9.80
CA GLU A 486 -16.19 19.50 -9.59
C GLU A 486 -16.95 18.17 -9.46
N ARG A 487 -16.23 17.05 -9.54
CA ARG A 487 -16.84 15.71 -9.62
C ARG A 487 -17.50 15.26 -8.30
N ASP A 488 -16.89 15.61 -7.17
CA ASP A 488 -17.31 15.18 -5.82
C ASP A 488 -17.24 16.34 -4.82
N PRO A 489 -18.09 17.38 -4.96
CA PRO A 489 -18.07 18.55 -4.07
C PRO A 489 -18.52 18.16 -2.66
N TRP A 490 -17.88 18.73 -1.64
CA TRP A 490 -18.23 18.47 -0.24
C TRP A 490 -18.19 19.74 0.62
N TRP A 491 -18.99 19.72 1.69
CA TRP A 491 -18.99 20.73 2.74
C TRP A 491 -19.02 20.01 4.10
N GLN A 492 -18.30 20.56 5.08
CA GLN A 492 -18.12 19.96 6.40
C GLN A 492 -18.17 21.02 7.50
N VAL A 493 -18.83 20.69 8.62
CA VAL A 493 -18.82 21.48 9.85
C VAL A 493 -18.17 20.71 11.00
N ASN A 494 -17.34 21.39 11.79
CA ASN A 494 -16.77 20.86 13.03
C ASN A 494 -17.58 21.34 14.23
N LEU A 495 -18.39 20.44 14.82
CA LEU A 495 -19.25 20.78 15.95
C LEU A 495 -18.50 20.96 17.29
N HIS A 496 -17.19 20.69 17.33
CA HIS A 496 -16.30 20.72 18.51
C HIS A 496 -16.63 19.73 19.64
N LYS A 497 -17.82 19.13 19.64
CA LYS A 497 -18.26 18.09 20.58
C LYS A 497 -19.09 17.05 19.83
N ARG A 498 -19.31 15.90 20.46
CA ARG A 498 -20.20 14.85 19.96
C ARG A 498 -21.65 15.24 20.25
N PHE A 499 -22.50 15.25 19.23
CA PHE A 499 -23.94 15.55 19.33
C PHE A 499 -24.76 14.43 18.68
N LEU A 500 -25.93 14.14 19.25
CA LEU A 500 -26.95 13.35 18.59
C LEU A 500 -27.71 14.28 17.63
N ILE A 501 -27.51 14.11 16.33
CA ILE A 501 -28.16 14.92 15.29
C ILE A 501 -29.50 14.27 14.94
N HIS A 502 -30.60 15.02 15.13
CA HIS A 502 -31.95 14.53 14.84
C HIS A 502 -32.41 14.80 13.41
N GLY A 503 -31.78 15.75 12.73
CA GLY A 503 -32.10 16.16 11.37
C GLY A 503 -31.19 17.32 10.95
N PHE A 504 -31.32 17.71 9.69
CA PHE A 504 -30.70 18.90 9.14
C PHE A 504 -31.74 19.59 8.26
N GLU A 505 -31.76 20.92 8.25
CA GLU A 505 -32.58 21.68 7.31
C GLU A 505 -31.69 22.25 6.21
N LEU A 506 -32.08 22.03 4.95
CA LEU A 506 -31.38 22.53 3.78
C LEU A 506 -32.23 23.56 3.07
N TYR A 507 -31.73 24.78 2.92
CA TYR A 507 -32.38 25.79 2.08
C TYR A 507 -31.63 26.02 0.78
N SER A 508 -32.35 25.98 -0.34
CA SER A 508 -31.80 26.21 -1.67
C SER A 508 -32.51 27.35 -2.39
N ALA A 509 -31.74 28.28 -2.95
CA ALA A 509 -32.25 29.34 -3.82
C ALA A 509 -32.22 28.88 -5.29
N LYS A 510 -33.39 28.74 -5.93
CA LYS A 510 -33.46 28.52 -7.39
C LYS A 510 -33.36 29.85 -8.13
N SER A 511 -32.21 30.13 -8.72
CA SER A 511 -32.11 30.95 -9.93
C SER A 511 -31.42 30.09 -10.98
N ALA A 512 -31.95 30.09 -12.21
CA ALA A 512 -31.58 29.18 -13.30
C ALA A 512 -30.06 28.90 -13.32
N SER A 513 -29.68 27.63 -13.13
CA SER A 513 -28.32 27.06 -13.06
C SER A 513 -27.52 27.11 -11.74
N LYS A 514 -28.07 27.51 -10.59
CA LYS A 514 -27.31 27.57 -9.31
C LYS A 514 -28.03 26.85 -8.16
N VAL A 515 -27.30 26.00 -7.42
CA VAL A 515 -27.75 25.35 -6.19
C VAL A 515 -27.02 26.01 -5.01
N CYS A 516 -27.78 26.62 -4.09
CA CYS A 516 -27.29 27.14 -2.81
C CYS A 516 -27.67 26.16 -1.69
N PHE A 517 -26.87 26.11 -0.63
CA PHE A 517 -27.21 25.37 0.61
C PHE A 517 -27.07 26.29 1.82
N LEU A 518 -27.95 26.08 2.80
CA LEU A 518 -28.03 26.74 4.10
C LEU A 518 -28.36 25.63 5.10
N PHE A 519 -27.59 25.50 6.18
CA PHE A 519 -27.77 24.45 7.19
C PHE A 519 -28.25 25.09 8.49
N THR A 520 -29.48 24.77 8.90
CA THR A 520 -29.97 25.06 10.26
C THR A 520 -30.28 23.81 11.05
#